data_AF-A0A0U2W2F3-F1
#
_entry.id   AF-A0A0U2W2F3-F1
#
_cell.length_a   1.000
_cell.length_b   1.000
_cell.length_c   1.000
_cell.angle_alpha   90.00
_cell.angle_beta   90.00
_cell.angle_gamma   90.00
#
_symmetry.space_group_name_H-M   'P 1'
#
loop_
_entity.id
_entity.type
_entity.pdbx_description
1 polymer ?
#
loop_
_entity_poly.entity_id
_entity_poly.type
_entity_poly.pdbx_seq_one_letter_code
_entity_poly.pdbx_strand_id
1 'polypeptide(L)'
;MNLAKKYLFAIDADGKPTVGTVLYYPEEYTHEVPEEVWDNRDRAQFVDGEWVIHDPLTVSGPSEVAMGEDFDVLVSVPQPSPDDAVFVTVIYDGEASEPQPVQLSGGSAVIPLRFDTAGVYTISVRSRYHGFASLGVAVNDAEQADPEE
;
A
#
# COMPACT_ATOMS: atom_id res chain seq x y z
N MET A 1 -11.67 -17.88 22.52
CA MET A 1 -11.58 -16.62 23.29
C MET A 1 -12.30 -15.55 22.50
N ASN A 2 -13.31 -14.89 23.08
CA ASN A 2 -13.99 -13.76 22.44
C ASN A 2 -13.13 -12.52 22.63
N LEU A 3 -12.48 -12.04 21.57
CA LEU A 3 -11.79 -10.75 21.58
C LEU A 3 -12.85 -9.65 21.71
N ALA A 4 -12.78 -8.86 22.78
CA ALA A 4 -13.65 -7.72 22.98
C ALA A 4 -13.28 -6.64 21.95
N LYS A 5 -14.15 -6.42 20.97
CA LYS A 5 -14.01 -5.33 20.00
C LYS A 5 -14.20 -4.00 20.72
N LYS A 6 -13.20 -3.12 20.67
CA LYS A 6 -13.35 -1.74 21.11
C LYS A 6 -13.19 -0.83 19.91
N TYR A 7 -13.94 0.25 19.88
CA TYR A 7 -13.96 1.16 18.76
C TYR A 7 -13.50 2.53 19.26
N LEU A 8 -12.52 3.14 18.59
CA LEU A 8 -12.10 4.50 18.88
C LEU A 8 -12.82 5.42 17.92
N PHE A 9 -13.59 6.38 18.46
CA PHE A 9 -14.29 7.37 17.66
C PHE A 9 -13.88 8.79 18.04
N ALA A 10 -13.79 9.68 17.06
CA ALA A 10 -13.84 11.12 17.30
C ALA A 10 -15.30 11.54 17.45
N ILE A 11 -15.57 12.53 18.29
CA ILE A 11 -16.92 13.01 18.59
C ILE A 11 -16.97 14.52 18.31
N ASP A 12 -18.01 15.00 17.62
CA ASP A 12 -18.21 16.44 17.40
C ASP A 12 -18.68 17.19 18.65
N ALA A 13 -18.81 18.50 18.51
CA ALA A 13 -19.25 19.41 19.55
C ALA A 13 -20.68 19.11 20.05
N ASP A 14 -21.50 18.39 19.27
CA ASP A 14 -22.86 17.99 19.63
C ASP A 14 -22.93 16.56 20.22
N GLY A 15 -21.77 15.93 20.45
CA GLY A 15 -21.68 14.60 21.05
C GLY A 15 -21.91 13.45 20.07
N LYS A 16 -21.82 13.69 18.75
CA LYS A 16 -22.01 12.66 17.72
C LYS A 16 -20.68 12.12 17.19
N PRO A 17 -20.55 10.80 16.95
CA PRO A 17 -19.34 10.24 16.35
C PRO A 17 -19.11 10.79 14.93
N THR A 18 -17.89 11.24 14.65
CA THR A 18 -17.49 11.82 13.36
C THR A 18 -16.37 11.06 12.66
N VAL A 19 -15.54 10.32 13.41
CA VAL A 19 -14.52 9.40 12.87
C VAL A 19 -14.51 8.11 13.68
N GLY A 20 -14.15 6.95 13.12
CA GLY A 20 -14.12 5.67 13.84
C GLY A 20 -13.06 4.68 13.37
N THR A 21 -12.45 3.93 14.29
CA THR A 21 -11.61 2.75 13.97
C THR A 21 -11.90 1.60 14.93
N VAL A 22 -11.71 0.35 14.49
CA VAL A 22 -11.84 -0.85 15.32
C VAL A 22 -10.48 -1.23 15.86
N LEU A 23 -10.37 -1.31 17.19
CA LEU A 23 -9.17 -1.75 17.89
C LEU A 23 -9.37 -3.17 18.42
N TYR A 24 -8.56 -4.09 17.92
CA TYR A 24 -8.42 -5.43 18.47
C TYR A 24 -7.30 -5.41 19.51
N TYR A 25 -7.65 -5.41 20.80
CA TYR A 25 -6.67 -5.38 21.89
C TYR A 25 -6.36 -6.79 22.40
N PRO A 26 -5.10 -7.24 22.44
CA PRO A 26 -4.62 -8.11 23.52
C PRO A 26 -4.56 -7.29 24.83
N GLU A 27 -4.72 -7.93 25.99
CA GLU A 27 -5.02 -7.30 27.28
C GLU A 27 -3.97 -6.32 27.85
N GLU A 28 -2.82 -6.13 27.20
CA GLU A 28 -1.72 -5.29 27.71
C GLU A 28 -1.40 -4.17 26.72
N TYR A 29 -1.81 -2.94 27.06
CA TYR A 29 -1.56 -1.74 26.25
C TYR A 29 -0.32 -1.00 26.75
N THR A 30 0.83 -1.27 26.13
CA THR A 30 2.00 -0.38 26.15
C THR A 30 1.86 0.64 25.02
N HIS A 31 2.22 1.90 25.27
CA HIS A 31 1.95 3.13 24.49
C HIS A 31 2.61 3.21 23.09
N GLU A 32 2.74 2.12 22.35
CA GLU A 32 3.17 2.14 20.95
C GLU A 32 2.00 1.69 20.09
N VAL A 33 1.43 2.64 19.34
CA VAL A 33 0.42 2.35 18.33
C VAL A 33 1.14 1.70 17.15
N PRO A 34 0.93 0.40 16.84
CA PRO A 34 1.62 -0.25 15.73
C PRO A 34 1.22 0.38 14.38
N GLU A 35 2.11 0.36 13.40
CA GLU A 35 1.90 0.94 12.05
C GLU A 35 0.57 0.49 11.41
N GLU A 36 0.15 -0.74 11.67
CA GLU A 36 -1.13 -1.32 11.23
C GLU A 36 -2.36 -0.46 11.61
N VAL A 37 -2.33 0.27 12.73
CA VAL A 37 -3.43 1.15 13.16
C VAL A 37 -3.47 2.44 12.31
N TRP A 38 -2.32 2.94 11.86
CA TRP A 38 -2.25 4.06 10.92
C TRP A 38 -2.75 3.67 9.54
N ASP A 39 -2.40 2.47 9.07
CA ASP A 39 -2.81 1.91 7.77
C ASP A 39 -4.33 1.70 7.70
N ASN A 40 -4.98 1.44 8.83
CA ASN A 40 -6.43 1.34 8.94
C ASN A 40 -7.14 2.69 8.78
N ARG A 41 -6.52 3.81 9.17
CA ARG A 41 -7.12 5.15 9.05
C ARG A 41 -7.33 5.53 7.60
N ASP A 42 -6.34 5.25 6.74
CA ASP A 42 -6.41 5.57 5.31
C ASP A 42 -7.44 4.70 4.57
N ARG A 43 -7.92 3.60 5.18
CA ARG A 43 -8.89 2.64 4.63
C ARG A 43 -10.30 2.75 5.20
N ALA A 44 -10.50 3.57 6.22
CA ALA A 44 -11.79 3.75 6.88
C ALA A 44 -12.60 4.87 6.21
N GLN A 45 -13.83 4.57 5.81
CA GLN A 45 -14.76 5.52 5.22
C GLN A 45 -16.10 5.50 5.96
N PHE A 46 -16.76 6.66 6.04
CA PHE A 46 -18.12 6.75 6.56
C PHE A 46 -19.10 6.84 5.39
N VAL A 47 -19.93 5.81 5.23
CA VAL A 47 -20.87 5.66 4.11
C VAL A 47 -22.23 5.32 4.68
N ASP A 48 -23.26 6.08 4.32
CA ASP A 48 -24.66 5.86 4.71
C ASP A 48 -24.93 5.64 6.21
N GLY A 49 -24.13 6.29 7.06
CA GLY A 49 -24.29 6.21 8.52
C GLY A 49 -23.46 5.10 9.18
N GLU A 50 -22.70 4.33 8.41
CA GLU A 50 -21.86 3.23 8.90
C GLU A 50 -20.38 3.45 8.55
N TRP A 51 -19.50 2.94 9.42
CA TRP A 51 -18.06 2.88 9.15
C TRP A 51 -17.74 1.60 8.37
N VAL A 52 -17.12 1.77 7.21
CA VAL A 52 -16.60 0.70 6.38
C VAL A 52 -15.08 0.77 6.39
N ILE A 53 -14.42 -0.36 6.60
CA ILE A 53 -12.96 -0.50 6.46
C ILE A 53 -12.74 -1.42 5.27
N HIS A 54 -12.02 -0.94 4.26
CA HIS A 54 -11.70 -1.74 3.08
C HIS A 54 -10.44 -2.59 3.30
N ASP A 55 -10.43 -3.78 2.70
CA ASP A 55 -9.26 -4.64 2.68
C ASP A 55 -8.10 -3.95 1.93
N PRO A 56 -6.83 -4.23 2.28
CA PRO A 56 -5.70 -3.49 1.74
C PRO A 56 -5.42 -3.85 0.28
N LEU A 57 -4.77 -2.93 -0.44
CA LEU A 57 -4.23 -3.20 -1.78
C LEU A 57 -2.99 -4.08 -1.68
N THR A 58 -2.67 -4.79 -2.76
CA THR A 58 -1.44 -5.57 -2.87
C THR A 58 -0.60 -5.10 -4.05
N VAL A 59 0.71 -5.12 -3.88
CA VAL A 59 1.69 -4.88 -4.94
C VAL A 59 2.66 -6.05 -4.94
N SER A 60 2.93 -6.61 -6.11
CA SER A 60 3.89 -7.70 -6.28
C SER A 60 4.67 -7.56 -7.58
N GLY A 61 5.83 -8.18 -7.62
CA GLY A 61 6.77 -8.13 -8.74
C GLY A 61 8.08 -8.80 -8.34
N PRO A 62 9.09 -8.78 -9.22
CA PRO A 62 10.43 -9.27 -8.88
C PRO A 62 11.06 -8.41 -7.78
N SER A 63 11.83 -9.04 -6.88
CA SER A 63 12.65 -8.33 -5.90
C SER A 63 14.00 -7.87 -6.48
N GLU A 64 14.43 -8.47 -7.59
CA GLU A 64 15.68 -8.17 -8.28
C GLU A 64 15.48 -8.23 -9.79
N VAL A 65 16.09 -7.30 -10.53
CA VAL A 65 16.05 -7.22 -12.01
C VAL A 65 17.40 -6.74 -12.55
N ALA A 66 17.71 -7.07 -13.81
CA ALA A 66 18.90 -6.51 -14.46
C ALA A 66 18.65 -5.07 -14.93
N MET A 67 19.69 -4.24 -14.87
CA MET A 67 19.64 -2.88 -15.39
C MET A 67 19.31 -2.89 -16.89
N GLY A 68 18.33 -2.07 -17.27
CA GLY A 68 17.82 -1.98 -18.64
C GLY A 68 16.88 -3.12 -19.06
N GLU A 69 16.54 -4.05 -18.17
CA GLU A 69 15.52 -5.07 -18.39
C GLU A 69 14.12 -4.52 -18.09
N ASP A 70 13.15 -4.89 -18.92
CA ASP A 70 11.74 -4.62 -18.68
C ASP A 70 11.17 -5.65 -17.70
N PHE A 71 10.39 -5.20 -16.72
CA PHE A 71 9.71 -6.08 -15.78
C PHE A 71 8.32 -5.55 -15.41
N ASP A 72 7.48 -6.46 -14.93
CA ASP A 72 6.10 -6.16 -14.59
C ASP A 72 5.88 -6.07 -13.08
N VAL A 73 5.14 -5.05 -12.67
CA VAL A 73 4.58 -4.92 -11.32
C VAL A 73 3.08 -5.12 -11.38
N LEU A 74 2.57 -6.08 -10.61
CA LEU A 74 1.15 -6.32 -10.45
C LEU A 74 0.62 -5.52 -9.26
N VAL A 75 -0.45 -4.77 -9.50
CA VAL A 75 -1.22 -4.09 -8.46
C VAL A 75 -2.63 -4.66 -8.45
N SER A 76 -3.14 -4.95 -7.26
CA SER A 76 -4.52 -5.43 -7.08
C SER A 76 -5.20 -4.76 -5.89
N VAL A 77 -6.49 -4.48 -6.03
CA VAL A 77 -7.37 -4.07 -4.95
C VAL A 77 -8.52 -5.08 -4.79
N PRO A 78 -8.90 -5.45 -3.56
CA PRO A 78 -10.06 -6.29 -3.30
C PRO A 78 -11.35 -5.69 -3.86
N GLN A 79 -12.22 -6.55 -4.38
CA GLN A 79 -13.50 -6.16 -4.98
C GLN A 79 -14.68 -6.63 -4.12
N PRO A 80 -15.79 -5.88 -4.08
CA PRO A 80 -16.02 -4.61 -4.78
C PRO A 80 -15.26 -3.44 -4.15
N SER A 81 -14.72 -2.55 -4.98
CA SER A 81 -14.09 -1.29 -4.55
C SER A 81 -14.98 -0.09 -4.91
N PRO A 82 -15.01 0.99 -4.11
CA PRO A 82 -15.63 2.26 -4.50
C PRO A 82 -14.93 2.97 -5.67
N ASP A 83 -13.66 2.66 -5.95
CA ASP A 83 -12.90 3.21 -7.06
C ASP A 83 -11.81 2.24 -7.53
N ASP A 84 -11.54 2.23 -8.83
CA ASP A 84 -10.54 1.40 -9.48
C ASP A 84 -9.28 2.21 -9.84
N ALA A 85 -9.03 3.35 -9.19
CA ALA A 85 -7.82 4.15 -9.39
C ALA A 85 -6.79 3.95 -8.26
N VAL A 86 -5.52 3.88 -8.64
CA VAL A 86 -4.36 3.94 -7.73
C VAL A 86 -3.36 4.98 -8.21
N PHE A 87 -2.49 5.42 -7.31
CA PHE A 87 -1.37 6.31 -7.62
C PHE A 87 -0.06 5.59 -7.35
N VAL A 88 0.83 5.61 -8.32
CA VAL A 88 2.13 4.93 -8.28
C VAL A 88 3.23 5.98 -8.21
N THR A 89 4.14 5.80 -7.26
CA THR A 89 5.32 6.65 -7.06
C THR A 89 6.55 5.77 -7.01
N VAL A 90 7.58 6.11 -7.77
CA VAL A 90 8.88 5.43 -7.71
C VAL A 90 9.82 6.28 -6.88
N ILE A 91 10.49 5.66 -5.91
CA ILE A 91 11.45 6.30 -5.02
C ILE A 91 12.82 5.70 -5.28
N TYR A 92 13.81 6.55 -5.51
CA TYR A 92 15.22 6.18 -5.71
C TYR A 92 16.11 7.23 -5.07
N ASP A 93 17.13 6.79 -4.33
CA ASP A 93 18.09 7.68 -3.64
C ASP A 93 17.41 8.78 -2.79
N GLY A 94 16.29 8.44 -2.15
CA GLY A 94 15.49 9.36 -1.33
C GLY A 94 14.59 10.33 -2.11
N GLU A 95 14.70 10.37 -3.43
CA GLU A 95 13.89 11.21 -4.31
C GLU A 95 12.67 10.44 -4.82
N ALA A 96 11.51 11.08 -4.79
CA ALA A 96 10.24 10.49 -5.24
C ALA A 96 9.80 11.09 -6.58
N SER A 97 9.36 10.25 -7.51
CA SER A 97 8.73 10.70 -8.75
C SER A 97 7.39 11.40 -8.48
N GLU A 98 6.89 12.15 -9.47
CA GLU A 98 5.49 12.60 -9.40
C GLU A 98 4.55 11.39 -9.39
N PRO A 99 3.52 11.36 -8.52
CA PRO A 99 2.55 10.27 -8.49
C PRO A 99 1.79 10.15 -9.82
N GLN A 100 1.86 8.96 -10.43
CA GLN A 100 1.17 8.66 -11.68
C GLN A 100 -0.14 7.91 -11.41
N PRO A 101 -1.29 8.37 -11.92
CA PRO A 101 -2.55 7.65 -11.80
C PRO A 101 -2.53 6.41 -12.70
N VAL A 102 -2.97 5.27 -12.17
CA VAL A 102 -3.16 4.02 -12.90
C VAL A 102 -4.60 3.55 -12.70
N GLN A 103 -5.28 3.28 -13.80
CA GLN A 103 -6.63 2.71 -13.80
C GLN A 103 -6.54 1.18 -13.75
N LEU A 104 -7.20 0.59 -12.77
CA LEU A 104 -7.37 -0.84 -12.63
C LEU A 104 -8.55 -1.31 -13.49
N SER A 105 -8.42 -2.50 -14.06
CA SER A 105 -9.48 -3.18 -14.80
C SER A 105 -9.84 -4.46 -14.06
N GLY A 106 -11.05 -4.54 -13.51
CA GLY A 106 -11.47 -5.68 -12.68
C GLY A 106 -10.68 -5.78 -11.37
N GLY A 107 -10.28 -4.63 -10.81
CA GLY A 107 -9.52 -4.55 -9.56
C GLY A 107 -8.03 -4.87 -9.69
N SER A 108 -7.45 -4.94 -10.89
CA SER A 108 -5.99 -5.11 -11.05
C SER A 108 -5.42 -4.38 -12.27
N ALA A 109 -4.11 -4.10 -12.24
CA ALA A 109 -3.33 -3.58 -13.36
C ALA A 109 -1.91 -4.13 -13.33
N VAL A 110 -1.31 -4.24 -14.51
CA VAL A 110 0.12 -4.52 -14.69
C VAL A 110 0.80 -3.23 -15.11
N ILE A 111 1.85 -2.87 -14.38
CA ILE A 111 2.65 -1.67 -14.62
C ILE A 111 4.02 -2.13 -15.14
N PRO A 112 4.30 -1.98 -16.43
CA PRO A 112 5.63 -2.27 -16.97
C PRO A 112 6.61 -1.17 -16.52
N LEU A 113 7.77 -1.58 -16.02
CA LEU A 113 8.84 -0.70 -15.57
C LEU A 113 10.17 -1.14 -16.15
N ARG A 114 11.09 -0.18 -16.25
CA ARG A 114 12.48 -0.36 -16.64
C ARG A 114 13.32 0.69 -15.95
N PHE A 115 14.46 0.27 -15.41
CA PHE A 115 15.41 1.18 -14.78
C PHE A 115 16.77 1.07 -15.46
N ASP A 116 17.30 2.21 -15.92
CA ASP A 116 18.59 2.31 -16.59
C ASP A 116 19.72 2.72 -15.63
N THR A 117 19.50 2.57 -14.32
CA THR A 117 20.51 2.85 -13.28
C THR A 117 20.41 1.79 -12.19
N ALA A 118 21.56 1.24 -11.80
CA ALA A 118 21.63 0.27 -10.72
C ALA A 118 21.32 0.91 -9.35
N GLY A 119 20.79 0.09 -8.44
CA GLY A 119 20.50 0.49 -7.06
C GLY A 119 19.15 -0.04 -6.59
N VAL A 120 18.69 0.46 -5.43
CA VAL A 120 17.46 -0.02 -4.80
C VAL A 120 16.35 1.01 -5.02
N TYR A 121 15.28 0.54 -5.63
CA TYR A 121 14.07 1.32 -5.89
C TYR A 121 12.97 0.87 -4.93
N THR A 122 12.12 1.79 -4.52
CA THR A 122 10.84 1.48 -3.87
C THR A 122 9.70 1.93 -4.76
N ILE A 123 8.87 0.99 -5.21
CA ILE A 123 7.63 1.28 -5.90
C ILE A 123 6.54 1.37 -4.84
N SER A 124 6.05 2.58 -4.60
CA SER A 124 4.96 2.87 -3.66
C SER A 124 3.66 3.02 -4.43
N VAL A 125 2.61 2.34 -3.96
CA VAL A 125 1.28 2.40 -4.56
C VAL A 125 0.27 2.79 -3.49
N ARG A 126 -0.59 3.74 -3.82
CA ARG A 126 -1.62 4.25 -2.91
C ARG A 126 -3.00 4.20 -3.55
N SER A 127 -3.98 3.75 -2.79
CA SER A 127 -5.40 3.83 -3.10
C SER A 127 -6.09 4.69 -2.07
N ARG A 128 -7.09 5.46 -2.50
CA ARG A 128 -7.94 6.24 -1.60
C ARG A 128 -8.70 5.37 -0.60
N TYR A 129 -9.05 4.16 -0.98
CA TYR A 129 -9.89 3.25 -0.19
C TYR A 129 -9.09 2.10 0.40
N HIS A 130 -8.05 1.64 -0.31
CA HIS A 130 -7.32 0.43 0.05
C HIS A 130 -5.94 0.68 0.67
N GLY A 131 -5.64 1.93 1.05
CA GLY A 131 -4.44 2.30 1.79
C GLY A 131 -3.21 2.36 0.90
N PHE A 132 -2.07 1.88 1.39
CA PHE A 132 -0.82 1.84 0.64
C PHE A 132 -0.18 0.46 0.68
N ALA A 133 0.65 0.16 -0.31
CA ALA A 133 1.64 -0.92 -0.24
C ALA A 133 2.88 -0.51 -1.03
N SER A 134 3.99 -1.20 -0.79
CA SER A 134 5.24 -0.94 -1.48
C SER A 134 5.97 -2.21 -1.85
N LEU A 135 6.72 -2.16 -2.94
CA LEU A 135 7.62 -3.20 -3.41
C LEU A 135 9.03 -2.63 -3.51
N GLY A 136 10.00 -3.26 -2.84
CA GLY A 136 11.42 -2.97 -3.02
C GLY A 136 11.99 -3.79 -4.18
N VAL A 137 12.75 -3.14 -5.06
CA VAL A 137 13.38 -3.78 -6.23
C VAL A 137 14.84 -3.38 -6.30
N ALA A 138 15.74 -4.36 -6.26
CA ALA A 138 17.15 -4.15 -6.55
C ALA A 138 17.40 -4.26 -8.06
N VAL A 139 17.98 -3.23 -8.64
CA VAL A 139 18.42 -3.21 -10.03
C VAL A 139 19.92 -3.43 -10.04
N ASN A 140 20.34 -4.57 -10.56
CA ASN A 140 21.73 -4.97 -10.61
C ASN A 140 22.32 -4.63 -11.98
N ASP A 141 23.57 -4.16 -12.03
CA ASP A 141 24.30 -4.12 -13.29
C ASP A 141 24.32 -5.53 -13.90
N ALA A 142 24.06 -5.63 -15.20
CA ALA A 142 24.00 -6.90 -15.90
C ALA A 142 25.33 -7.69 -15.92
N GLU A 143 26.37 -7.19 -15.25
CA GLU A 143 27.72 -7.74 -15.30
C GLU A 143 28.24 -8.09 -13.90
N GLN A 144 27.78 -9.24 -13.39
CA GLN A 144 28.58 -10.15 -12.58
C GLN A 144 28.10 -11.61 -12.79
N ALA A 145 28.07 -12.03 -14.04
CA ALA A 145 28.32 -13.42 -14.39
C ALA A 145 29.73 -13.47 -14.95
N ASP A 146 30.73 -13.44 -14.07
CA ASP A 146 32.11 -13.75 -14.48
C ASP A 146 32.16 -15.24 -14.86
N PRO A 147 32.56 -15.59 -16.11
CA PRO A 147 32.61 -16.96 -16.57
C PRO A 147 34.00 -17.55 -16.29
N GLU A 148 34.19 -18.23 -15.17
CA GLU A 148 35.42 -19.04 -14.93
C GLU A 148 35.02 -20.30 -14.13
N GLU A 149 35.40 -21.52 -14.49
CA GLU A 149 36.47 -22.06 -15.36
C GLU A 149 36.08 -23.48 -15.82
#